data_AF-B3LVR7-F1
#
_entry.id   AF-B3LVR7-F1
#
_cell.length_a   1.000
_cell.length_b   1.000
_cell.length_c   1.000
_cell.angle_alpha   90.00
_cell.angle_beta   90.00
_cell.angle_gamma   90.00
#
_symmetry.space_group_name_H-M   'P 1'
#
loop_
_entity.id
_entity.type
_entity.pdbx_description
1 polymer ?
#
loop_
_entity_poly.entity_id
_entity_poly.type
_entity_poly.pdbx_seq_one_letter_code
_entity_poly.pdbx_strand_id
1 'polypeptide(L)'
;MTPTILIVFTFGMLHLSGAQIRDCSNSCMLRARCSPYYKDLVWTVVDGACRVYQNGCIFGNENCMRANQCLPPLIRTTREHCMSFCPRMCSRGAPQVCGWFPYTNSNGTTGGREITFRSRCLLDLYACQNSDAYVNEPSIGPCP
;
A
#
# COMPACT_ATOMS: atom_id res chain seq x y z
N MET A 1 71.65 -23.23 6.58
CA MET A 1 71.31 -21.96 5.91
C MET A 1 69.79 -21.94 5.75
N THR A 2 69.11 -21.18 6.60
CA THR A 2 67.64 -21.07 6.66
C THR A 2 67.21 -19.77 5.95
N PRO A 3 66.21 -19.78 5.05
CA PRO A 3 65.64 -18.55 4.54
C PRO A 3 64.50 -18.06 5.45
N THR A 4 64.62 -16.81 5.89
CA THR A 4 63.61 -16.06 6.63
C THR A 4 62.54 -15.58 5.64
N ILE A 5 61.28 -16.03 5.81
CA ILE A 5 60.15 -15.57 5.00
C ILE A 5 59.55 -14.32 5.67
N LEU A 6 59.62 -13.18 4.98
CA LEU A 6 58.96 -11.93 5.35
C LEU A 6 57.51 -11.97 4.85
N ILE A 7 56.55 -12.10 5.77
CA ILE A 7 55.11 -12.00 5.47
C ILE A 7 54.69 -10.54 5.64
N VAL A 8 54.42 -9.87 4.52
CA VAL A 8 53.85 -8.53 4.49
C VAL A 8 52.32 -8.65 4.63
N PHE A 9 51.79 -8.33 5.81
CA PHE A 9 50.35 -8.20 6.01
C PHE A 9 49.87 -6.88 5.41
N THR A 10 49.34 -6.93 4.18
CA THR A 10 48.61 -5.81 3.60
C THR A 10 47.29 -5.64 4.34
N PHE A 11 47.16 -4.55 5.09
CA PHE A 11 45.90 -4.09 5.67
C PHE A 11 44.87 -3.88 4.56
N GLY A 12 43.92 -4.81 4.45
CA GLY A 12 42.73 -4.65 3.63
C GLY A 12 41.89 -3.51 4.20
N MET A 13 41.90 -2.37 3.53
CA MET A 13 40.94 -1.29 3.77
C MET A 13 39.54 -1.84 3.50
N LEU A 14 38.80 -2.15 4.56
CA LEU A 14 37.36 -2.39 4.50
C LEU A 14 36.70 -1.07 4.08
N HIS A 15 36.52 -0.88 2.77
CA HIS A 15 35.65 0.16 2.24
C HIS A 15 34.22 -0.16 2.65
N LEU A 16 33.79 0.38 3.79
CA LEU A 16 32.36 0.55 4.09
C LEU A 16 31.80 1.41 2.96
N SER A 17 31.08 0.75 2.04
CA SER A 17 30.26 1.44 1.06
C SER A 17 29.15 2.13 1.85
N GLY A 18 29.28 3.45 2.03
CA GLY A 18 28.24 4.25 2.66
C GLY A 18 26.93 3.98 1.93
N ALA A 19 25.89 3.60 2.66
CA ALA A 19 24.55 3.48 2.13
C ALA A 19 24.19 4.84 1.53
N GLN A 20 24.19 4.94 0.19
CA GLN A 20 23.76 6.17 -0.46
C GLN A 20 22.27 6.36 -0.16
N ILE A 21 21.95 7.41 0.60
CA ILE A 21 20.57 7.79 0.87
C ILE A 21 19.99 8.25 -0.47
N ARG A 22 19.11 7.43 -1.03
CA ARG A 22 18.40 7.76 -2.27
C ARG A 22 17.25 8.69 -1.91
N ASP A 23 17.34 9.94 -2.34
CA ASP A 23 16.21 10.88 -2.25
C ASP A 23 15.25 10.61 -3.42
N CYS A 24 14.02 10.18 -3.11
CA CYS A 24 12.96 10.00 -4.11
C CYS A 24 11.91 11.11 -4.05
N SER A 25 12.11 12.14 -3.22
CA SER A 25 11.17 13.26 -3.08
C SER A 25 10.94 13.90 -4.44
N ASN A 26 9.68 14.11 -4.81
CA ASN A 26 9.25 14.67 -6.11
C ASN A 26 9.66 13.85 -7.34
N SER A 27 10.04 12.57 -7.20
CA SER A 27 10.22 11.65 -8.33
C SER A 27 8.95 11.46 -9.16
N CYS A 28 7.79 11.73 -8.58
CA CYS A 28 6.52 11.82 -9.28
C CYS A 28 5.76 13.10 -8.90
N MET A 29 5.36 13.88 -9.91
CA MET A 29 4.63 15.16 -9.77
C MET A 29 3.14 15.05 -10.13
N LEU A 30 2.59 13.84 -10.22
CA LEU A 30 1.17 13.66 -10.53
C LEU A 30 0.32 14.30 -9.40
N ARG A 31 -0.52 15.27 -9.78
CA ARG A 31 -1.49 15.93 -8.88
C ARG A 31 -2.91 15.77 -9.44
N ALA A 32 -3.27 14.55 -9.83
CA ALA A 32 -4.58 14.32 -10.41
C ALA A 32 -5.68 14.46 -9.34
N ARG A 33 -6.72 15.24 -9.64
CA ARG A 33 -7.93 15.28 -8.83
C ARG A 33 -8.81 14.10 -9.21
N CYS A 34 -8.82 13.06 -8.39
CA CYS A 34 -9.60 11.85 -8.64
C CYS A 34 -10.99 11.95 -8.03
N SER A 35 -12.03 11.64 -8.82
CA SER A 35 -13.37 11.44 -8.28
C SER A 35 -13.43 10.08 -7.57
N PRO A 36 -13.86 10.01 -6.30
CA PRO A 36 -14.05 8.74 -5.60
C PRO A 36 -15.37 8.05 -5.98
N TYR A 37 -16.27 8.71 -6.71
CA TYR A 37 -17.62 8.21 -6.95
C TYR A 37 -17.75 7.34 -8.21
N TYR A 38 -16.77 7.44 -9.10
CA TYR A 38 -16.66 6.59 -10.29
C TYR A 38 -16.01 5.25 -9.93
N LYS A 39 -16.71 4.14 -10.20
CA LYS A 39 -16.26 2.77 -9.93
C LYS A 39 -15.68 2.12 -11.19
N ASP A 40 -14.38 1.88 -11.16
CA ASP A 40 -13.63 1.10 -12.14
C ASP A 40 -12.51 0.35 -11.40
N LEU A 41 -12.93 -0.66 -10.62
CA LEU A 41 -12.10 -1.22 -9.55
C LEU A 41 -10.73 -1.71 -10.05
N VAL A 42 -9.70 -1.35 -9.30
CA VAL A 42 -8.33 -1.83 -9.52
C VAL A 42 -7.93 -2.72 -8.37
N TRP A 43 -7.47 -3.92 -8.70
CA TRP A 43 -7.08 -4.95 -7.75
C TRP A 43 -5.56 -5.06 -7.71
N THR A 44 -4.97 -5.20 -6.53
CA THR A 44 -3.52 -5.41 -6.33
C THR A 44 -3.29 -6.24 -5.07
N VAL A 45 -2.17 -6.96 -5.03
CA VAL A 45 -1.72 -7.64 -3.80
C VAL A 45 -0.61 -6.80 -3.19
N VAL A 46 -0.73 -6.46 -1.91
CA VAL A 46 0.24 -5.66 -1.14
C VAL A 46 0.54 -6.43 0.13
N ASP A 47 1.81 -6.76 0.37
CA ASP A 47 2.27 -7.49 1.56
C ASP A 47 1.46 -8.77 1.85
N GLY A 48 1.08 -9.48 0.77
CA GLY A 48 0.29 -10.72 0.86
C GLY A 48 -1.21 -10.54 1.12
N ALA A 49 -1.72 -9.30 1.09
CA ALA A 49 -3.13 -8.99 1.23
C ALA A 49 -3.70 -8.34 -0.02
N CYS A 50 -4.94 -8.71 -0.39
CA CYS A 50 -5.65 -8.04 -1.47
C CYS A 50 -6.09 -6.63 -1.06
N ARG A 51 -5.76 -5.65 -1.90
CA ARG A 51 -6.20 -4.27 -1.78
C ARG A 51 -6.98 -3.87 -3.03
N VAL A 52 -8.15 -3.27 -2.81
CA VAL A 52 -9.05 -2.79 -3.85
C VAL A 52 -9.03 -1.27 -3.89
N TYR A 53 -8.78 -0.69 -5.05
CA TYR A 53 -8.88 0.74 -5.30
C TYR A 53 -10.11 1.04 -6.13
N GLN A 54 -10.75 2.17 -5.84
CA GLN A 54 -12.01 2.55 -6.45
C GLN A 54 -11.91 2.77 -7.98
N ASN A 55 -10.80 3.32 -8.44
CA ASN A 55 -10.52 3.53 -9.86
C ASN A 55 -9.02 3.71 -10.15
N GLY A 56 -8.69 3.69 -11.46
CA GLY A 56 -7.32 3.86 -11.95
C GLY A 56 -6.68 5.20 -11.58
N CYS A 57 -7.45 6.28 -11.42
CA CYS A 57 -6.90 7.57 -11.00
C CYS A 57 -6.35 7.49 -9.57
N ILE A 58 -7.14 6.96 -8.63
CA ILE A 58 -6.72 6.82 -7.23
C ILE A 58 -5.53 5.86 -7.14
N PHE A 59 -5.56 4.74 -7.86
CA PHE A 59 -4.43 3.80 -7.94
C PHE A 59 -3.15 4.47 -8.48
N GLY A 60 -3.27 5.31 -9.51
CA GLY A 60 -2.15 6.08 -10.06
C GLY A 60 -1.57 7.09 -9.09
N ASN A 61 -2.43 7.83 -8.36
CA ASN A 61 -1.99 8.75 -7.31
C ASN A 61 -1.24 8.02 -6.18
N GLU A 62 -1.73 6.84 -5.77
CA GLU A 62 -1.04 6.02 -4.77
C GLU A 62 0.36 5.60 -5.26
N ASN A 63 0.48 5.11 -6.49
CA ASN A 63 1.77 4.77 -7.07
C ASN A 63 2.72 5.97 -7.18
N CYS A 64 2.18 7.16 -7.46
CA CYS A 64 2.96 8.40 -7.44
C CYS A 64 3.50 8.71 -6.04
N MET A 65 2.65 8.58 -5.00
CA MET A 65 3.06 8.78 -3.61
C MET A 65 4.11 7.75 -3.18
N ARG A 66 3.94 6.49 -3.58
CA ARG A 66 4.93 5.42 -3.34
C ARG A 66 6.28 5.71 -3.98
N ALA A 67 6.28 6.19 -5.23
CA ALA A 67 7.52 6.61 -5.89
C ALA A 67 8.23 7.72 -5.09
N ASN A 68 7.47 8.71 -4.61
CA ASN A 68 7.99 9.78 -3.76
C ASN A 68 8.56 9.29 -2.40
N GLN A 69 8.22 8.07 -1.98
CA GLN A 69 8.68 7.42 -0.76
C GLN A 69 9.72 6.32 -1.02
N CYS A 70 10.27 6.23 -2.24
CA CYS A 70 11.17 5.15 -2.67
C CYS A 70 10.57 3.74 -2.59
N LEU A 71 9.24 3.61 -2.52
CA LEU A 71 8.54 2.33 -2.46
C LEU A 71 8.31 1.77 -3.88
N PRO A 72 8.36 0.44 -4.06
CA PRO A 72 8.06 -0.18 -5.34
C PRO A 72 6.60 0.10 -5.75
N PRO A 73 6.29 0.23 -7.05
CA PRO A 73 4.93 0.46 -7.50
C PRO A 73 4.05 -0.76 -7.20
N LEU A 74 2.79 -0.48 -6.88
CA LEU A 74 1.71 -1.45 -6.88
C LEU A 74 1.47 -1.96 -8.30
N ILE A 75 1.22 -3.26 -8.42
CA ILE A 75 1.01 -3.93 -9.69
C ILE A 75 -0.44 -4.39 -9.77
N ARG A 76 -1.16 -3.92 -10.80
CA ARG A 76 -2.52 -4.36 -11.07
C ARG A 76 -2.53 -5.87 -11.30
N THR A 77 -3.53 -6.54 -10.73
CA THR A 77 -3.81 -7.96 -10.96
C THR A 77 -5.29 -8.16 -11.30
N THR A 78 -5.68 -9.41 -11.58
CA THR A 78 -7.09 -9.77 -11.79
C THR A 78 -7.83 -9.83 -10.47
N ARG A 79 -9.16 -9.69 -10.54
CA ARG A 79 -10.03 -9.85 -9.38
C ARG A 79 -9.84 -11.23 -8.76
N GLU A 80 -9.83 -12.27 -9.58
CA GLU A 80 -9.77 -13.67 -9.17
C GLU A 80 -8.45 -13.96 -8.42
N HIS A 81 -7.34 -13.43 -8.95
CA HIS A 81 -6.04 -13.57 -8.29
C HIS A 81 -6.02 -12.81 -6.97
N CYS A 82 -6.45 -11.55 -6.94
CA CYS A 82 -6.47 -10.74 -5.72
C CYS A 82 -7.35 -11.39 -4.64
N MET A 83 -8.56 -11.84 -4.99
CA MET A 83 -9.49 -12.44 -4.02
C MET A 83 -8.92 -13.70 -3.34
N SER A 84 -7.98 -14.41 -3.97
CA SER A 84 -7.26 -15.52 -3.31
C SER A 84 -6.39 -15.07 -2.12
N PHE A 85 -6.05 -13.78 -2.04
CA PHE A 85 -5.33 -13.10 -0.97
C PHE A 85 -6.26 -12.26 -0.05
N CYS A 86 -7.59 -12.41 -0.13
CA CYS A 86 -8.44 -11.86 0.93
C CYS A 86 -8.04 -12.48 2.29
N PRO A 87 -7.94 -11.69 3.38
CA PRO A 87 -7.63 -12.23 4.69
C PRO A 87 -8.59 -13.36 5.10
N ARG A 88 -8.07 -14.54 5.44
CA ARG A 88 -8.92 -15.66 5.91
C ARG A 88 -9.24 -15.57 7.39
N MET A 89 -8.30 -15.03 8.17
CA MET A 89 -8.42 -14.83 9.60
C MET A 89 -7.81 -13.50 9.97
N CYS A 90 -8.44 -12.81 10.92
CA CYS A 90 -7.93 -11.57 11.48
C CYS A 90 -7.64 -11.76 12.96
N SER A 91 -6.40 -11.51 13.36
CA SER A 91 -5.97 -11.57 14.76
C SER A 91 -6.79 -10.60 15.62
N ARG A 92 -7.05 -11.01 16.87
CA ARG A 92 -7.69 -10.16 17.88
C ARG A 92 -6.66 -9.19 18.48
N GLY A 93 -7.14 -8.06 19.01
CA GLY A 93 -6.31 -7.10 19.76
C GLY A 93 -5.71 -5.96 18.95
N ALA A 94 -5.91 -5.91 17.63
CA ALA A 94 -5.59 -4.74 16.83
C ALA A 94 -6.54 -3.57 17.14
N PRO A 95 -6.09 -2.31 16.99
CA PRO A 95 -6.95 -1.15 17.22
C PRO A 95 -8.09 -1.09 16.21
N GLN A 96 -9.21 -0.49 16.62
CA GLN A 96 -10.30 -0.17 15.69
C GLN A 96 -9.82 0.83 14.64
N VAL A 97 -10.47 0.80 13.48
CA VAL A 97 -10.23 1.75 12.40
C VAL A 97 -11.55 2.21 11.79
N CYS A 98 -11.55 3.43 11.26
CA CYS A 98 -12.66 3.97 10.49
C CYS A 98 -12.28 4.07 9.01
N GLY A 99 -13.07 3.42 8.16
CA GLY A 99 -12.93 3.52 6.70
C GLY A 99 -14.06 4.33 6.08
N TRP A 100 -13.74 5.19 5.12
CA TRP A 100 -14.71 5.95 4.33
C TRP A 100 -14.92 5.30 2.97
N PHE A 101 -16.17 4.99 2.63
CA PHE A 101 -16.56 4.30 1.40
C PHE A 101 -17.48 5.18 0.55
N PRO A 102 -17.06 5.60 -0.65
CA PRO A 102 -17.89 6.35 -1.57
C PRO A 102 -18.99 5.47 -2.18
N TYR A 103 -20.15 6.05 -2.41
CA TYR A 103 -21.23 5.43 -3.16
C TYR A 103 -21.87 6.42 -4.13
N THR A 104 -22.48 5.86 -5.18
CA THR A 104 -23.35 6.58 -6.11
C THR A 104 -24.66 5.81 -6.18
N ASN A 105 -25.76 6.46 -5.82
CA ASN A 105 -27.08 5.85 -5.85
C ASN A 105 -27.62 5.75 -7.28
N SER A 106 -28.71 5.00 -7.49
CA SER A 106 -29.38 4.87 -8.79
C SER A 106 -29.76 6.20 -9.43
N ASN A 107 -30.04 7.21 -8.61
CA ASN A 107 -30.43 8.54 -9.05
C ASN A 107 -29.23 9.45 -9.39
N GLY A 108 -28.00 8.91 -9.39
CA GLY A 108 -26.76 9.67 -9.62
C GLY A 108 -26.27 10.48 -8.43
N THR A 109 -27.02 10.50 -7.31
CA THR A 109 -26.59 11.16 -6.07
C THR A 109 -25.38 10.46 -5.48
N THR A 110 -24.32 11.23 -5.23
CA THR A 110 -23.09 10.74 -4.62
C THR A 110 -23.09 10.97 -3.12
N GLY A 111 -22.40 10.09 -2.40
CA GLY A 111 -22.24 10.21 -0.95
C GLY A 111 -21.11 9.34 -0.43
N GLY A 112 -20.88 9.41 0.87
CA GLY A 112 -19.88 8.62 1.56
C GLY A 112 -20.47 8.03 2.82
N ARG A 113 -20.02 6.83 3.17
CA ARG A 113 -20.35 6.20 4.44
C ARG A 113 -19.08 5.85 5.20
N GLU A 114 -19.11 6.10 6.49
CA GLU A 114 -18.02 5.76 7.40
C GLU A 114 -18.39 4.48 8.13
N ILE A 115 -17.47 3.52 8.19
CA ILE A 115 -17.68 2.23 8.83
C ILE A 115 -16.54 1.95 9.78
N THR A 116 -16.88 1.71 11.06
CA THR A 116 -15.94 1.27 12.08
C THR A 116 -15.70 -0.22 11.96
N PHE A 117 -14.43 -0.62 11.86
CA PHE A 117 -14.00 -2.02 11.93
C PHE A 117 -13.19 -2.25 13.19
N ARG A 118 -13.24 -3.48 13.72
CA ARG A 118 -12.47 -3.85 14.91
C ARG A 118 -10.96 -3.97 14.66
N SER A 119 -10.54 -3.97 13.40
CA SER A 119 -9.14 -3.96 12.98
C SER A 119 -9.02 -3.59 11.50
N ARG A 120 -7.82 -3.17 11.07
CA ARG A 120 -7.51 -2.97 9.65
C ARG A 120 -7.70 -4.23 8.82
N CYS A 121 -7.32 -5.40 9.35
CA CYS A 121 -7.57 -6.67 8.67
C CYS A 121 -9.05 -6.91 8.37
N LEU A 122 -9.95 -6.59 9.32
CA LEU A 122 -11.39 -6.76 9.09
C LEU A 122 -11.96 -5.77 8.07
N LEU A 123 -11.40 -4.56 8.04
CA LEU A 123 -11.71 -3.56 7.02
C LEU A 123 -11.26 -4.05 5.63
N ASP A 124 -10.02 -4.53 5.50
CA ASP A 124 -9.49 -5.06 4.24
C ASP A 124 -10.25 -6.31 3.78
N LEU A 125 -10.61 -7.19 4.72
CA LEU A 125 -11.45 -8.35 4.47
C LEU A 125 -12.81 -7.95 3.91
N TYR A 126 -13.48 -7.00 4.55
CA TYR A 126 -14.76 -6.47 4.08
C TYR A 126 -14.64 -5.88 2.68
N ALA A 127 -13.64 -5.03 2.44
CA ALA A 127 -13.42 -4.41 1.14
C ALA A 127 -13.17 -5.46 0.04
N CYS A 128 -12.35 -6.47 0.34
CA CYS A 128 -12.01 -7.55 -0.57
C CYS A 128 -13.23 -8.40 -0.96
N GLN A 129 -14.00 -8.86 0.03
CA GLN A 129 -15.15 -9.74 -0.22
C GLN A 129 -16.31 -9.01 -0.91
N ASN A 130 -16.54 -7.75 -0.55
CA ASN A 130 -17.67 -6.98 -1.07
C ASN A 130 -17.34 -6.21 -2.34
N SER A 131 -16.10 -6.27 -2.82
CA SER A 131 -15.64 -5.46 -3.96
C SER A 131 -15.93 -3.97 -3.75
N ASP A 132 -15.70 -3.48 -2.54
CA ASP A 132 -16.00 -2.10 -2.16
C ASP A 132 -14.77 -1.43 -1.56
N ALA A 133 -14.23 -0.47 -2.28
CA ALA A 133 -12.98 0.17 -1.92
C ALA A 133 -13.24 1.36 -1.00
N TYR A 134 -12.64 1.33 0.20
CA TYR A 134 -12.47 2.54 0.98
C TYR A 134 -11.40 3.44 0.34
N VAL A 135 -11.58 4.75 0.48
CA VAL A 135 -10.69 5.77 -0.06
C VAL A 135 -9.94 6.46 1.08
N ASN A 136 -8.70 6.87 0.81
CA ASN A 136 -7.74 7.42 1.78
C ASN A 136 -7.26 6.39 2.82
N GLU A 137 -6.31 6.80 3.65
CA GLU A 137 -5.84 5.99 4.77
C GLU A 137 -6.90 5.98 5.89
N PRO A 138 -7.35 4.80 6.36
CA PRO A 138 -8.29 4.68 7.46
C PRO A 138 -7.73 5.34 8.73
N SER A 139 -8.56 6.08 9.46
CA SER A 139 -8.16 6.64 10.75
C SER A 139 -8.16 5.56 11.83
N ILE A 140 -7.28 5.73 12.82
CA ILE A 140 -7.25 4.87 14.02
C ILE A 140 -8.38 5.32 14.96
N GLY A 141 -9.15 4.35 15.46
CA GLY A 141 -10.31 4.58 16.33
C GLY A 141 -11.64 4.33 15.61
N PRO A 142 -12.76 4.50 16.32
CA PRO A 142 -14.09 4.45 15.72
C PRO A 142 -14.34 5.67 14.81
N CYS A 143 -15.31 5.54 13.92
CA CYS A 143 -15.85 6.68 13.18
C CYS A 143 -16.55 7.68 14.12
N PRO A 144 -16.59 8.98 13.75
CA PRO A 144 -17.26 10.04 14.51
C PRO A 144 -18.75 9.81 14.80
#